data_AF-D4AXK6-F1
#
_entry.id   AF-D4AXK6-F1
#
_cell.length_a   1.000
_cell.length_b   1.000
_cell.length_c   1.000
_cell.angle_alpha   90.00
_cell.angle_beta   90.00
_cell.angle_gamma   90.00
#
_symmetry.space_group_name_H-M   'P 1'
#
loop_
_entity.id
_entity.type
_entity.pdbx_description
1 polymer ?
#
loop_
_entity_poly.entity_id
_entity_poly.type
_entity_poly.pdbx_seq_one_letter_code
_entity_poly.pdbx_strand_id
1 'polypeptide(L)'
;MATPIIDSHVHLWTASQLDMLAWHSPSNPLGSQHSVEEYLDAAVSSLPAEYALKGFIYIETDRRSSLRPHDWTHVFEEISFISRIACGTPLEGEGHVSSDKELCLAIIPWAPVPLGPEGLELYMVNIQEKTKTDGGDAWEKIKGVRYLLQDKPSGTMLEDGFIQSLRWLGQRGLTFDLGVDARRGGLHQLEETVQLAGKLYQYGSQVKLILSFGIPCSITIDIYFPQPAE
;
A
#
# COMPACT_ATOMS: atom_id res chain seq x y z
N MET A 1 10.00 -22.21 20.87
CA MET A 1 8.91 -21.73 19.99
C MET A 1 9.55 -20.87 18.93
N ALA A 2 9.13 -21.01 17.67
CA ALA A 2 9.67 -20.20 16.57
C ALA A 2 9.29 -18.73 16.75
N THR A 3 10.17 -17.81 16.34
CA THR A 3 9.95 -16.37 16.41
C THR A 3 9.03 -15.93 15.27
N PRO A 4 7.89 -15.26 15.56
CA PRO A 4 6.97 -14.84 14.49
C PRO A 4 7.56 -13.69 13.66
N ILE A 5 7.49 -13.81 12.33
CA ILE A 5 7.91 -12.79 11.37
C ILE A 5 6.70 -12.26 10.61
N ILE A 6 6.66 -10.95 10.37
CA ILE A 6 5.71 -10.31 9.48
C ILE A 6 6.48 -9.80 8.26
N ASP A 7 6.03 -10.16 7.06
CA ASP A 7 6.49 -9.49 5.85
C ASP A 7 5.72 -8.18 5.69
N SER A 8 6.38 -7.05 5.95
CA SER A 8 5.71 -5.75 5.98
C SER A 8 5.41 -5.17 4.60
N HIS A 9 5.83 -5.82 3.51
CA HIS A 9 5.70 -5.26 2.17
C HIS A 9 5.57 -6.35 1.10
N VAL A 10 4.32 -6.77 0.84
CA VAL A 10 4.01 -7.76 -0.19
C VAL A 10 3.11 -7.16 -1.26
N HIS A 11 3.40 -7.50 -2.51
CA HIS A 11 2.59 -7.19 -3.68
C HIS A 11 2.04 -8.49 -4.25
N LEU A 12 0.73 -8.53 -4.54
CA LEU A 12 0.06 -9.72 -5.07
C LEU A 12 -0.83 -9.35 -6.25
N TRP A 13 -0.87 -10.19 -7.28
CA TRP A 13 -1.75 -10.04 -8.43
C TRP A 13 -1.98 -11.38 -9.15
N THR A 14 -3.11 -11.49 -9.82
CA THR A 14 -3.47 -12.68 -10.62
C THR A 14 -3.10 -12.49 -12.09
N ALA A 15 -3.04 -13.60 -12.83
CA ALA A 15 -2.83 -13.55 -14.29
C ALA A 15 -3.90 -12.71 -15.02
N SER A 16 -5.15 -12.75 -14.55
CA SER A 16 -6.27 -11.99 -15.15
C SER A 16 -6.18 -10.48 -14.91
N GLN A 17 -5.32 -10.03 -14.01
CA GLN A 17 -5.15 -8.62 -13.66
C GLN A 17 -3.92 -7.98 -14.30
N LEU A 18 -3.15 -8.71 -15.12
CA LEU A 18 -1.89 -8.20 -15.69
C LEU A 18 -2.09 -6.94 -16.54
N ASP A 19 -3.18 -6.87 -17.32
CA ASP A 19 -3.48 -5.72 -18.17
C ASP A 19 -3.93 -4.46 -17.39
N MET A 20 -4.22 -4.62 -16.10
CA MET A 20 -4.61 -3.53 -15.20
C MET A 20 -3.40 -2.83 -14.57
N LEU A 21 -2.20 -3.42 -14.66
CA LEU A 21 -0.97 -2.88 -14.08
C LEU A 21 -0.39 -1.78 -14.99
N ALA A 22 0.05 -0.67 -14.41
CA ALA A 22 0.61 0.45 -15.16
C ALA A 22 2.01 0.14 -15.73
N TRP A 23 2.80 -0.65 -15.00
CA TRP A 23 4.17 -1.04 -15.36
C TRP A 23 4.28 -2.31 -16.22
N HIS A 24 3.17 -3.03 -16.42
CA HIS A 24 3.20 -4.31 -17.14
C HIS A 24 3.38 -4.12 -18.65
N SER A 25 4.23 -4.97 -19.23
CA SER A 25 4.39 -5.17 -20.67
C SER A 25 4.69 -6.65 -20.94
N PRO A 26 4.41 -7.19 -22.13
CA PRO A 26 4.65 -8.60 -22.45
C PRO A 26 6.11 -9.07 -22.25
N SER A 27 7.07 -8.14 -22.26
CA SER A 27 8.49 -8.42 -22.02
C SER A 27 8.93 -8.24 -20.57
N ASN A 28 8.02 -7.85 -19.68
CA ASN A 28 8.35 -7.64 -18.27
C ASN A 28 8.61 -8.99 -17.58
N PRO A 29 9.73 -9.19 -16.87
CA PRO A 29 10.04 -10.45 -16.20
C PRO A 29 9.03 -10.82 -15.09
N LEU A 30 8.21 -9.85 -14.63
CA LEU A 30 7.13 -10.05 -13.66
C LEU A 30 5.75 -10.21 -14.31
N GLY A 31 5.70 -10.47 -15.63
CA GLY A 31 4.48 -10.62 -16.44
C GLY A 31 3.74 -11.94 -16.25
N SER A 32 3.73 -12.48 -15.04
CA SER A 32 3.00 -13.70 -14.65
C SER A 32 2.19 -13.46 -13.39
N GLN A 33 1.42 -14.46 -12.96
CA GLN A 33 0.74 -14.42 -11.67
C GLN A 33 1.76 -14.42 -10.52
N HIS A 34 1.45 -13.64 -9.47
CA HIS A 34 2.15 -13.63 -8.20
C HIS A 34 1.11 -13.53 -7.08
N SER A 35 0.50 -14.67 -6.74
CA SER A 35 -0.58 -14.79 -5.75
C SER A 35 -0.05 -15.27 -4.38
N VAL A 36 -0.95 -15.62 -3.46
CA VAL A 36 -0.55 -16.13 -2.14
C VAL A 36 0.18 -17.46 -2.26
N GLU A 37 -0.20 -18.30 -3.22
CA GLU A 37 0.47 -19.57 -3.52
C GLU A 37 1.95 -19.35 -3.89
N GLU A 38 2.25 -18.50 -4.88
CA GLU A 38 3.64 -18.22 -5.26
C GLU A 38 4.41 -17.49 -4.14
N TYR A 39 3.72 -16.65 -3.36
CA TYR A 39 4.32 -16.01 -2.19
C TYR A 39 4.74 -17.03 -1.13
N LEU A 40 3.87 -17.99 -0.79
CA LEU A 40 4.17 -19.02 0.21
C LEU A 40 5.30 -19.94 -0.26
N ASP A 41 5.31 -20.33 -1.53
CA ASP A 41 6.39 -21.14 -2.10
C ASP A 41 7.75 -20.43 -2.00
N ALA A 42 7.79 -19.11 -2.24
CA ALA A 42 9.03 -18.33 -2.13
C ALA A 42 9.42 -18.04 -0.67
N ALA A 43 8.47 -17.57 0.15
CA ALA A 43 8.73 -17.01 1.47
C ALA A 43 8.87 -18.08 2.56
N VAL A 44 8.07 -19.15 2.51
CA VAL A 44 8.08 -20.19 3.54
C VAL A 44 9.16 -21.23 3.27
N SER A 45 9.35 -21.65 2.02
CA SER A 45 10.37 -22.66 1.67
C SER A 45 11.79 -22.19 1.98
N SER A 46 12.02 -20.87 2.02
CA SER A 46 13.32 -20.26 2.30
C SER A 46 13.51 -19.89 3.78
N LEU A 47 12.49 -20.06 4.63
CA LEU A 47 12.49 -19.56 6.00
C LEU A 47 13.24 -20.52 6.95
N PRO A 48 14.24 -20.04 7.72
CA PRO A 48 14.89 -20.85 8.74
C PRO A 48 13.90 -21.36 9.81
N ALA A 49 14.10 -22.57 10.33
CA ALA A 49 13.17 -23.25 11.23
C ALA A 49 12.95 -22.53 12.59
N GLU A 50 13.84 -21.63 12.97
CA GLU A 50 13.71 -20.77 14.14
C GLU A 50 12.67 -19.65 13.96
N TYR A 51 12.23 -19.38 12.73
CA TYR A 51 11.23 -18.39 12.40
C TYR A 51 9.94 -19.03 11.90
N ALA A 52 8.83 -18.34 12.13
CA ALA A 52 7.53 -18.73 11.60
C ALA A 52 6.87 -17.51 10.96
N LEU A 53 6.43 -17.64 9.72
CA LEU A 53 5.66 -16.60 9.06
C LEU A 53 4.33 -16.41 9.80
N LYS A 54 4.10 -15.21 10.32
CA LYS A 54 2.84 -14.80 10.94
C LYS A 54 1.85 -14.28 9.89
N GLY A 55 2.36 -13.66 8.82
CA GLY A 55 1.55 -13.07 7.77
C GLY A 55 2.27 -11.92 7.08
N PHE A 56 1.55 -11.19 6.25
CA PHE A 56 2.04 -10.09 5.44
C PHE A 56 1.17 -8.84 5.53
N ILE A 57 1.76 -7.71 5.15
CA ILE A 57 1.06 -6.47 4.85
C ILE A 57 1.05 -6.30 3.34
N TYR A 58 -0.16 -6.25 2.77
CA TYR A 58 -0.33 -6.02 1.34
C TYR A 58 -0.17 -4.54 1.00
N ILE A 59 0.56 -4.24 -0.06
CA ILE A 59 0.73 -2.91 -0.63
C ILE A 59 0.26 -2.89 -2.09
N GLU A 60 -0.46 -1.84 -2.50
CA GLU A 60 -0.94 -1.64 -3.87
C GLU A 60 0.13 -1.84 -4.95
N THR A 61 -0.30 -2.29 -6.14
CA THR A 61 0.59 -2.79 -7.21
C THR A 61 0.68 -1.88 -8.42
N ASP A 62 0.43 -0.58 -8.26
CA ASP A 62 0.45 0.44 -9.30
C ASP A 62 -0.53 0.12 -10.44
N ARG A 63 -1.80 -0.02 -10.07
CA ARG A 63 -2.89 -0.20 -11.05
C ARG A 63 -3.07 1.09 -11.85
N ARG A 64 -3.35 0.93 -13.14
CA ARG A 64 -3.73 2.01 -14.05
C ARG A 64 -4.87 2.81 -13.43
N SER A 65 -4.58 4.07 -13.11
CA SER A 65 -5.49 4.95 -12.38
C SER A 65 -5.12 6.41 -12.63
N SER A 66 -6.00 7.33 -12.21
CA SER A 66 -5.72 8.76 -12.24
C SER A 66 -6.42 9.48 -11.08
N LEU A 67 -6.21 10.79 -10.96
CA LEU A 67 -6.92 11.63 -9.98
C LEU A 67 -8.41 11.84 -10.34
N ARG A 68 -8.91 11.31 -11.45
CA ARG A 68 -10.33 11.37 -11.80
C ARG A 68 -11.06 10.15 -11.22
N PRO A 69 -12.17 10.34 -10.47
CA PRO A 69 -12.91 9.23 -9.87
C PRO A 69 -13.34 8.10 -10.83
N HIS A 70 -13.61 8.44 -12.09
CA HIS A 70 -14.02 7.47 -13.12
C HIS A 70 -12.88 6.52 -13.55
N ASP A 71 -11.63 6.84 -13.22
CA ASP A 71 -10.45 6.04 -13.55
C ASP A 71 -10.04 5.09 -12.40
N TRP A 72 -10.86 4.93 -11.35
CA TRP A 72 -10.54 4.13 -10.16
C TRP A 72 -10.95 2.66 -10.24
N THR A 73 -11.51 2.22 -11.37
CA THR A 73 -12.00 0.84 -11.52
C THR A 73 -10.95 -0.21 -11.16
N HIS A 74 -9.73 -0.09 -11.68
CA HIS A 74 -8.69 -1.11 -11.48
C HIS A 74 -8.13 -1.14 -10.05
N VAL A 75 -8.04 0.00 -9.37
CA VAL A 75 -7.66 0.03 -7.94
C VAL A 75 -8.77 -0.56 -7.06
N PHE A 76 -10.04 -0.44 -7.47
CA PHE A 76 -11.16 -1.09 -6.77
C PHE A 76 -11.23 -2.60 -7.02
N GLU A 77 -10.90 -3.06 -8.22
CA GLU A 77 -10.75 -4.48 -8.55
C GLU A 77 -9.64 -5.13 -7.72
N GLU A 78 -8.52 -4.42 -7.56
CA GLU A 78 -7.43 -4.82 -6.67
C GLU A 78 -7.90 -4.96 -5.22
N ILE A 79 -8.61 -3.97 -4.67
CA ILE A 79 -9.12 -4.05 -3.29
C ILE A 79 -10.10 -5.21 -3.13
N SER A 80 -10.95 -5.45 -4.12
CA SER A 80 -11.88 -6.58 -4.09
C SER A 80 -11.13 -7.92 -4.03
N PHE A 81 -10.04 -8.06 -4.80
CA PHE A 81 -9.18 -9.25 -4.78
C PHE A 81 -8.50 -9.46 -3.42
N ILE A 82 -7.87 -8.42 -2.87
CA ILE A 82 -7.19 -8.54 -1.57
C ILE A 82 -8.20 -8.76 -0.43
N SER A 83 -9.41 -8.21 -0.54
CA SER A 83 -10.48 -8.45 0.42
C SER A 83 -10.95 -9.90 0.39
N ARG A 84 -10.96 -10.56 -0.78
CA ARG A 84 -11.23 -12.00 -0.88
C ARG A 84 -10.17 -12.85 -0.17
N ILE A 85 -8.88 -12.50 -0.31
CA ILE A 85 -7.81 -13.13 0.47
C ILE A 85 -8.08 -12.92 1.95
N ALA A 86 -8.27 -11.67 2.37
CA ALA A 86 -8.43 -11.27 3.76
C ALA A 86 -9.65 -11.87 4.47
N CYS A 87 -10.70 -12.21 3.72
CA CYS A 87 -11.94 -12.84 4.20
C CYS A 87 -11.98 -14.36 3.95
N GLY A 88 -11.02 -14.92 3.20
CA GLY A 88 -10.95 -16.35 2.90
C GLY A 88 -12.04 -16.82 1.93
N THR A 89 -12.35 -16.00 0.91
CA THR A 89 -13.37 -16.26 -0.12
C THR A 89 -12.75 -16.31 -1.52
N PRO A 90 -11.90 -17.31 -1.82
CA PRO A 90 -11.18 -17.37 -3.09
C PRO A 90 -12.10 -17.60 -4.28
N LEU A 91 -11.77 -16.98 -5.42
CA LEU A 91 -12.30 -17.38 -6.73
C LEU A 91 -11.33 -18.32 -7.44
N GLU A 92 -11.85 -19.09 -8.40
CA GLU A 92 -11.04 -19.96 -9.25
C GLU A 92 -9.96 -19.15 -9.99
N GLY A 93 -8.71 -19.63 -9.93
CA GLY A 93 -7.57 -18.99 -10.59
C GLY A 93 -6.91 -17.85 -9.81
N GLU A 94 -7.35 -17.52 -8.60
CA GLU A 94 -6.75 -16.43 -7.79
C GLU A 94 -5.55 -16.85 -6.92
N GLY A 95 -5.22 -18.14 -6.90
CA GLY A 95 -4.02 -18.68 -6.23
C GLY A 95 -3.96 -18.40 -4.72
N HIS A 96 -5.11 -18.56 -4.04
CA HIS A 96 -5.18 -18.59 -2.59
C HIS A 96 -6.33 -19.50 -2.13
N VAL A 97 -6.26 -19.94 -0.88
CA VAL A 97 -7.28 -20.78 -0.24
C VAL A 97 -7.91 -20.06 0.96
N SER A 98 -9.03 -20.59 1.47
CA SER A 98 -9.78 -19.93 2.56
C SER A 98 -8.95 -19.72 3.84
N SER A 99 -8.00 -20.62 4.15
CA SER A 99 -7.13 -20.50 5.32
C SER A 99 -6.11 -19.35 5.21
N ASP A 100 -5.84 -18.86 4.01
CA ASP A 100 -4.85 -17.79 3.78
C ASP A 100 -5.30 -16.45 4.35
N LYS A 101 -6.58 -16.31 4.73
CA LYS A 101 -7.13 -15.13 5.41
C LYS A 101 -6.38 -14.72 6.67
N GLU A 102 -5.77 -15.70 7.35
CA GLU A 102 -4.97 -15.48 8.55
C GLU A 102 -3.64 -14.79 8.24
N LEU A 103 -3.15 -14.90 6.99
CA LEU A 103 -1.88 -14.31 6.56
C LEU A 103 -2.01 -12.82 6.25
N CYS A 104 -3.14 -12.34 5.75
CA CYS A 104 -3.29 -10.93 5.41
C CYS A 104 -3.54 -10.09 6.68
N LEU A 105 -2.50 -9.44 7.21
CA LEU A 105 -2.57 -8.69 8.48
C LEU A 105 -2.99 -7.23 8.30
N ALA A 106 -2.65 -6.62 7.17
CA ALA A 106 -3.05 -5.26 6.81
C ALA A 106 -3.03 -5.07 5.29
N ILE A 107 -3.78 -4.07 4.82
CA ILE A 107 -3.96 -3.69 3.43
C ILE A 107 -3.68 -2.19 3.31
N ILE A 108 -2.76 -1.83 2.42
CA ILE A 108 -2.38 -0.45 2.07
C ILE A 108 -2.74 -0.23 0.60
N PRO A 109 -3.99 0.18 0.29
CA PRO A 109 -4.41 0.45 -1.07
C PRO A 109 -3.79 1.74 -1.62
N TRP A 110 -3.83 1.89 -2.94
CA TRP A 110 -3.59 3.18 -3.58
C TRP A 110 -4.63 4.20 -3.11
N ALA A 111 -4.29 5.49 -3.02
CA ALA A 111 -5.29 6.53 -2.81
C ALA A 111 -4.94 7.82 -3.56
N PRO A 112 -5.94 8.63 -3.97
CA PRO A 112 -5.74 9.87 -4.72
C PRO A 112 -5.32 11.02 -3.79
N VAL A 113 -4.21 10.85 -3.06
CA VAL A 113 -3.71 11.79 -2.04
C VAL A 113 -3.65 13.26 -2.52
N PRO A 114 -3.22 13.57 -3.77
CA PRO A 114 -3.22 14.96 -4.25
C PRO A 114 -4.59 15.66 -4.29
N LEU A 115 -5.71 14.92 -4.28
CA LEU A 115 -7.06 15.51 -4.32
C LEU A 115 -7.50 16.18 -3.00
N GLY A 116 -6.69 16.09 -1.95
CA GLY A 116 -7.06 16.62 -0.65
C GLY A 116 -8.04 15.73 0.14
N PRO A 117 -8.42 16.19 1.35
CA PRO A 117 -9.34 15.50 2.24
C PRO A 117 -10.65 15.04 1.61
N GLU A 118 -11.27 15.88 0.78
CA GLU A 118 -12.56 15.60 0.14
C GLU A 118 -12.43 14.47 -0.90
N GLY A 119 -11.34 14.48 -1.66
CA GLY A 119 -11.04 13.40 -2.62
C GLY A 119 -10.71 12.08 -1.93
N LEU A 120 -9.99 12.12 -0.82
CA LEU A 120 -9.77 10.94 0.02
C LEU A 120 -11.07 10.42 0.63
N GLU A 121 -11.93 11.29 1.16
CA GLU A 121 -13.20 10.86 1.73
C GLU A 121 -14.09 10.17 0.69
N LEU A 122 -14.19 10.75 -0.51
CA LEU A 122 -14.89 10.12 -1.63
C LEU A 122 -14.28 8.74 -1.96
N TYR A 123 -12.96 8.65 -2.03
CA TYR A 123 -12.26 7.39 -2.30
C TYR A 123 -12.54 6.34 -1.20
N MET A 124 -12.45 6.74 0.07
CA MET A 124 -12.62 5.87 1.24
C MET A 124 -14.03 5.30 1.35
N VAL A 125 -15.07 6.07 0.99
CA VAL A 125 -16.45 5.55 0.90
C VAL A 125 -16.54 4.43 -0.16
N ASN A 126 -15.90 4.61 -1.32
CA ASN A 126 -15.95 3.59 -2.38
C ASN A 126 -15.18 2.33 -2.00
N ILE A 127 -13.99 2.46 -1.38
CA ILE A 127 -13.23 1.27 -1.00
C ILE A 127 -13.89 0.47 0.12
N GLN A 128 -14.62 1.13 1.04
CA GLN A 128 -15.38 0.44 2.08
C GLN A 128 -16.44 -0.50 1.51
N GLU A 129 -17.05 -0.15 0.37
CA GLU A 129 -17.97 -1.07 -0.31
C GLU A 129 -17.21 -2.23 -0.99
N LYS A 130 -15.97 -2.01 -1.41
CA LYS A 130 -15.12 -3.03 -2.04
C LYS A 130 -14.46 -3.99 -1.05
N THR A 131 -14.44 -3.67 0.24
CA THR A 131 -13.93 -4.57 1.28
C THR A 131 -14.91 -5.65 1.72
N LYS A 132 -16.19 -5.50 1.36
CA LYS A 132 -17.24 -6.46 1.68
C LYS A 132 -17.19 -7.66 0.73
N THR A 133 -17.21 -8.85 1.29
CA THR A 133 -17.33 -10.12 0.56
C THR A 133 -18.38 -11.00 1.21
N ASP A 134 -18.74 -12.11 0.58
CA ASP A 134 -19.68 -13.08 1.15
C ASP A 134 -19.16 -13.72 2.46
N GLY A 135 -17.86 -13.62 2.74
CA GLY A 135 -17.19 -14.19 3.91
C GLY A 135 -16.90 -13.19 5.02
N GLY A 136 -17.21 -11.91 4.84
CA GLY A 136 -16.98 -10.87 5.84
C GLY A 136 -16.63 -9.51 5.26
N ASP A 137 -15.96 -8.69 6.07
CA ASP A 137 -15.53 -7.35 5.69
C ASP A 137 -14.06 -7.15 6.05
N ALA A 138 -13.24 -6.81 5.06
CA ALA A 138 -11.82 -6.54 5.23
C ALA A 138 -11.51 -5.10 5.69
N TRP A 139 -12.52 -4.26 5.93
CA TRP A 139 -12.36 -2.84 6.26
C TRP A 139 -11.39 -2.59 7.41
N GLU A 140 -11.46 -3.40 8.48
CA GLU A 140 -10.57 -3.25 9.63
C GLU A 140 -9.10 -3.52 9.31
N LYS A 141 -8.80 -4.20 8.19
CA LYS A 141 -7.44 -4.44 7.71
C LYS A 141 -6.87 -3.27 6.89
N ILE A 142 -7.69 -2.27 6.52
CA ILE A 142 -7.18 -1.03 5.91
C ILE A 142 -6.47 -0.20 6.98
N LYS A 143 -5.14 -0.11 6.91
CA LYS A 143 -4.32 0.55 7.95
C LYS A 143 -3.61 1.83 7.48
N GLY A 144 -3.71 2.13 6.19
CA GLY A 144 -3.07 3.29 5.58
C GLY A 144 -3.39 3.33 4.10
N VAL A 145 -2.68 4.18 3.38
CA VAL A 145 -2.76 4.27 1.92
C VAL A 145 -1.38 4.53 1.33
N ARG A 146 -1.21 4.27 0.03
CA ARG A 146 0.00 4.57 -0.73
C ARG A 146 -0.31 5.49 -1.91
N TYR A 147 0.67 6.32 -2.26
CA TYR A 147 0.67 7.05 -3.53
C TYR A 147 2.09 7.08 -4.10
N LEU A 148 2.25 6.63 -5.34
CA LEU A 148 3.55 6.56 -6.02
C LEU A 148 3.97 7.93 -6.57
N LEU A 149 5.10 8.43 -6.08
CA LEU A 149 5.67 9.72 -6.49
C LEU A 149 6.81 9.58 -7.51
N GLN A 150 7.30 8.36 -7.75
CA GLN A 150 8.44 8.06 -8.63
C GLN A 150 8.39 8.72 -10.01
N ASP A 151 7.22 8.78 -10.65
CA ASP A 151 7.03 9.38 -11.98
C ASP A 151 6.28 10.73 -11.95
N LYS A 152 6.21 11.39 -10.79
CA LYS A 152 5.48 12.66 -10.63
C LYS A 152 6.42 13.87 -10.71
N PRO A 153 5.93 15.05 -11.14
CA PRO A 153 6.73 16.27 -11.13
C PRO A 153 7.28 16.59 -9.74
N SER A 154 8.46 17.19 -9.69
CA SER A 154 9.01 17.73 -8.45
C SER A 154 8.04 18.73 -7.81
N GLY A 155 7.90 18.64 -6.49
CA GLY A 155 7.00 19.47 -5.70
C GLY A 155 5.60 18.88 -5.49
N THR A 156 5.21 17.81 -6.19
CA THR A 156 3.86 17.22 -6.03
C THR A 156 3.53 16.87 -4.58
N MET A 157 4.47 16.34 -3.81
CA MET A 157 4.23 15.99 -2.39
C MET A 157 4.18 17.21 -1.46
N LEU A 158 4.57 18.39 -1.95
CA LEU A 158 4.59 19.65 -1.21
C LEU A 158 3.37 20.53 -1.52
N GLU A 159 2.50 20.11 -2.44
CA GLU A 159 1.24 20.77 -2.73
C GLU A 159 0.28 20.72 -1.53
N ASP A 160 -0.53 21.77 -1.38
CA ASP A 160 -1.42 21.91 -0.22
C ASP A 160 -2.40 20.75 -0.09
N GLY A 161 -2.99 20.29 -1.21
CA GLY A 161 -3.90 19.14 -1.21
C GLY A 161 -3.24 17.88 -0.66
N PHE A 162 -2.00 17.62 -1.04
CA PHE A 162 -1.22 16.48 -0.55
C PHE A 162 -0.99 16.57 0.97
N ILE A 163 -0.53 17.73 1.45
CA ILE A 163 -0.26 17.95 2.88
C ILE A 163 -1.54 17.83 3.71
N GLN A 164 -2.66 18.42 3.25
CA GLN A 164 -3.94 18.33 3.95
C GLN A 164 -4.46 16.90 3.98
N SER A 165 -4.30 16.13 2.90
CA SER A 165 -4.60 14.69 2.86
C SER A 165 -3.82 13.92 3.92
N LEU A 166 -2.52 14.15 4.06
CA LEU A 166 -1.72 13.46 5.09
C LEU A 166 -2.14 13.83 6.51
N ARG A 167 -2.50 15.09 6.77
CA ARG A 167 -3.09 15.50 8.05
C ARG A 167 -4.40 14.77 8.32
N TRP A 168 -5.26 14.67 7.31
CA TRP A 168 -6.55 13.99 7.37
C TRP A 168 -6.39 12.49 7.67
N LEU A 169 -5.38 11.83 7.08
CA LEU A 169 -5.02 10.44 7.40
C LEU A 169 -4.58 10.29 8.87
N GLY A 170 -3.72 11.19 9.35
CA GLY A 170 -3.25 11.20 10.74
C GLY A 170 -4.37 11.34 11.76
N GLN A 171 -5.36 12.19 11.49
CA GLN A 171 -6.56 12.35 12.34
C GLN A 171 -7.40 11.07 12.44
N ARG A 172 -7.27 10.16 11.48
CA ARG A 172 -7.98 8.87 11.40
C ARG A 172 -7.11 7.69 11.82
N GLY A 173 -5.89 7.94 12.28
CA GLY A 173 -4.94 6.88 12.65
C GLY A 173 -4.45 6.02 11.49
N LEU A 174 -4.56 6.52 10.25
CA LEU A 174 -4.09 5.85 9.05
C LEU A 174 -2.64 6.22 8.75
N THR A 175 -1.87 5.26 8.26
CA THR A 175 -0.49 5.48 7.80
C THR A 175 -0.45 5.96 6.35
N PHE A 176 0.69 6.51 5.94
CA PHE A 176 0.97 6.80 4.55
C PHE A 176 2.27 6.12 4.12
N ASP A 177 2.18 5.21 3.15
CA ASP A 177 3.33 4.60 2.49
C ASP A 177 3.83 5.53 1.38
N LEU A 178 5.03 6.07 1.61
CA LEU A 178 5.69 7.03 0.75
C LEU A 178 6.73 6.30 -0.11
N GLY A 179 6.34 5.99 -1.34
CA GLY A 179 7.23 5.41 -2.35
C GLY A 179 8.09 6.48 -3.02
N VAL A 180 9.40 6.45 -2.78
CA VAL A 180 10.39 7.35 -3.39
C VAL A 180 11.43 6.58 -4.21
N ASP A 181 11.87 7.17 -5.33
CA ASP A 181 12.92 6.64 -6.20
C ASP A 181 14.16 7.55 -6.20
N ALA A 182 15.07 7.27 -5.26
CA ALA A 182 16.36 7.93 -5.18
C ALA A 182 17.39 7.40 -6.20
N ARG A 183 17.09 6.33 -6.95
CA ARG A 183 18.02 5.74 -7.94
C ARG A 183 17.89 6.41 -9.30
N ARG A 184 16.68 6.55 -9.83
CA ARG A 184 16.44 7.13 -11.17
C ARG A 184 16.07 8.60 -11.10
N GLY A 185 15.32 9.01 -10.06
CA GLY A 185 14.86 10.39 -9.87
C GLY A 185 15.89 11.33 -9.25
N GLY A 186 16.98 10.80 -8.68
CA GLY A 186 17.95 11.59 -7.90
C GLY A 186 17.44 11.92 -6.49
N LEU A 187 18.18 12.76 -5.75
CA LEU A 187 17.91 13.00 -4.32
C LEU A 187 16.70 13.90 -4.03
N HIS A 188 16.14 14.56 -5.04
CA HIS A 188 15.10 15.58 -4.84
C HIS A 188 13.86 15.04 -4.09
N GLN A 189 13.44 13.81 -4.37
CA GLN A 189 12.29 13.20 -3.66
C GLN A 189 12.58 12.97 -2.17
N LEU A 190 13.83 12.70 -1.81
CA LEU A 190 14.25 12.60 -0.41
C LEU A 190 14.29 13.97 0.26
N GLU A 191 14.80 14.99 -0.44
CA GLU A 191 14.80 16.37 0.04
C GLU A 191 13.37 16.89 0.26
N GLU A 192 12.46 16.62 -0.68
CA GLU A 192 11.04 16.93 -0.55
C GLU A 192 10.37 16.14 0.58
N THR A 193 10.77 14.88 0.79
CA THR A 193 10.29 14.08 1.93
C THR A 193 10.65 14.75 3.27
N VAL A 194 11.87 15.26 3.41
CA VAL A 194 12.30 16.00 4.61
C VAL A 194 11.49 17.28 4.79
N GLN A 195 11.27 18.03 3.70
CA GLN A 195 10.45 19.25 3.74
C GLN A 195 8.99 18.96 4.11
N LEU A 196 8.42 17.90 3.54
CA LEU A 196 7.07 17.42 3.86
C LEU A 196 6.96 17.05 5.34
N ALA A 197 7.90 16.26 5.86
CA ALA A 197 7.94 15.90 7.28
C ALA A 197 8.03 17.15 8.18
N GLY A 198 8.85 18.14 7.80
CA GLY A 198 8.94 19.42 8.50
C GLY A 198 7.62 20.19 8.53
N LYS A 199 6.91 20.27 7.40
CA LYS A 199 5.58 20.89 7.33
C LYS A 199 4.55 20.14 8.18
N LEU A 200 4.51 18.81 8.09
CA LEU A 200 3.59 17.97 8.88
C LEU A 200 3.82 18.13 10.38
N TYR A 201 5.09 18.20 10.81
CA TYR A 201 5.47 18.50 12.19
C TYR A 201 4.95 19.87 12.64
N GLN A 202 5.17 20.92 11.85
CA GLN A 202 4.69 22.27 12.15
C GLN A 202 3.16 22.34 12.26
N TYR A 203 2.44 21.53 11.48
CA TYR A 203 0.99 21.43 11.55
C TYR A 203 0.46 20.51 12.67
N GLY A 204 1.34 19.91 13.47
CA GLY A 204 0.96 18.96 14.53
C GLY A 204 0.32 17.68 13.99
N SER A 205 0.66 17.27 12.76
CA SER A 205 0.12 16.05 12.17
C SER A 205 0.60 14.80 12.92
N GLN A 206 -0.31 13.84 13.11
CA GLN A 206 -0.03 12.55 13.76
C GLN A 206 0.14 11.40 12.75
N VAL A 207 0.17 11.71 11.45
CA VAL A 207 0.33 10.71 10.40
C VAL A 207 1.69 10.01 10.55
N LYS A 208 1.68 8.68 10.41
CA LYS A 208 2.90 7.88 10.35
C LYS A 208 3.30 7.73 8.89
N LEU A 209 4.50 8.17 8.56
CA LEU A 209 5.09 8.00 7.24
C LEU A 209 5.92 6.71 7.22
N ILE A 210 5.64 5.83 6.27
CA ILE A 210 6.43 4.63 5.99
C ILE A 210 7.23 4.92 4.74
N LEU A 211 8.56 5.01 4.85
CA LEU A 211 9.42 5.24 3.69
C LEU A 211 9.68 3.92 2.96
N SER A 212 9.16 3.81 1.75
CA SER A 212 9.32 2.65 0.89
C SER A 212 10.27 3.01 -0.26
N PHE A 213 11.45 2.39 -0.25
CA PHE A 213 12.48 2.63 -1.25
C PHE A 213 12.37 1.61 -2.37
N GLY A 214 12.37 2.06 -3.62
CA GLY A 214 12.67 1.20 -4.76
C GLY A 214 14.17 0.85 -4.81
N ILE A 215 14.79 0.41 -3.72
CA ILE A 215 16.21 0.01 -3.59
C ILE A 215 16.21 -1.44 -3.07
N PRO A 216 17.20 -2.30 -3.37
CA PRO A 216 17.38 -3.60 -2.70
C PRO A 216 17.67 -3.51 -1.17
N CYS A 217 17.42 -2.35 -0.55
CA CYS A 217 17.60 -2.11 0.87
C CYS A 217 16.36 -1.33 1.35
N SER A 218 15.34 -2.05 1.79
CA SER A 218 14.19 -1.46 2.45
C SER A 218 14.64 -0.93 3.81
N ILE A 219 14.70 0.39 3.98
CA ILE A 219 14.85 1.03 5.28
C ILE A 219 13.47 1.55 5.67
N THR A 220 12.76 0.82 6.51
CA THR A 220 11.55 1.34 7.15
C THR A 220 12.00 2.34 8.22
N ILE A 221 11.80 3.64 7.98
CA ILE A 221 11.98 4.68 8.99
C ILE A 221 10.59 5.09 9.46
N ASP A 222 10.24 4.70 10.69
CA ASP A 222 9.08 5.28 11.39
C ASP A 222 9.46 6.70 11.86
N ILE A 223 8.94 7.71 11.16
CA ILE A 223 9.08 9.10 11.61
C ILE A 223 7.97 9.37 12.62
N TYR A 224 8.31 9.35 13.91
CA TYR A 224 7.42 9.77 14.99
C TYR A 224 7.56 11.26 15.25
N PHE A 225 6.46 12.01 15.21
CA PHE A 225 6.42 13.41 15.59
C PHE A 225 6.00 13.52 17.07
N PRO A 226 6.93 13.71 18.03
CA PRO A 226 6.54 13.99 19.40
C PRO A 226 5.77 15.32 19.45
N GLN A 227 4.74 15.39 20.30
CA GLN A 227 4.05 16.65 20.56
C GLN A 227 5.04 17.67 21.15
N PRO A 228 4.97 18.97 20.78
CA PRO A 228 5.74 19.99 21.46
C PRO A 228 5.34 20.01 22.94
N ALA A 229 6.33 19.97 23.84
CA ALA A 229 6.10 20.14 25.26
C ALA A 229 5.50 21.53 25.51
N GLU A 230 4.40 21.58 26.29
CA GLU A 230 3.79 22.82 26.79
C GLU A 230 4.76 23.65 27.63
#